data_AF-A0A4P9WUN7-F1
#
_entry.id   AF-A0A4P9WUN7-F1
#
_cell.length_a   1.000
_cell.length_b   1.000
_cell.length_c   1.000
_cell.angle_alpha   90.00
_cell.angle_beta   90.00
_cell.angle_gamma   90.00
#
_symmetry.space_group_name_H-M   'P 1'
#
loop_
_entity.id
_entity.type
_entity.pdbx_description
1 polymer ?
#
loop_
_entity_poly.entity_id
_entity_poly.type
_entity_poly.pdbx_seq_one_letter_code
_entity_poly.pdbx_strand_id
1 'polypeptide(L)'
;MASFQSRTASTTHLWRSIDAFLPPLNGRNHKGQSGRIAILGGSEDYTGAPFYSAMAALRTGADLSHVICHEKAGPPIKCYSPELMVHPVIRFPRADEDAARAARQQADQVMDLLTHLHVLVIGPGLGQHPHMQRVAGDVLARVAADCQAQAEASDGATARPTGPRGWFYYRLGSLGWFP
;
A
#
# COMPACT_ATOMS: atom_id res chain seq x y z
N MET A 1 26.56 -24.71 31.10
CA MET A 1 26.20 -23.29 30.90
C MET A 1 27.25 -22.59 30.04
N ALA A 2 27.37 -22.99 28.76
CA ALA A 2 28.28 -22.35 27.81
C ALA A 2 27.73 -22.53 26.39
N SER A 3 26.94 -21.57 25.90
CA SER A 3 26.69 -21.37 24.45
C SER A 3 25.96 -20.06 24.08
N PHE A 4 25.67 -19.15 25.01
CA PHE A 4 24.87 -17.94 24.71
C PHE A 4 25.65 -16.81 23.99
N GLN A 5 26.98 -16.87 23.91
CA GLN A 5 27.77 -15.72 23.42
C GLN A 5 28.05 -15.69 21.91
N SER A 6 27.73 -16.75 21.15
CA SER A 6 28.13 -16.82 19.71
C SER A 6 27.11 -16.25 18.71
N ARG A 7 25.94 -15.78 19.14
CA ARG A 7 24.85 -15.31 18.25
C ARG A 7 24.82 -13.80 17.98
N THR A 8 25.65 -13.01 18.66
CA THR A 8 25.46 -11.54 18.78
C THR A 8 26.00 -10.72 17.61
N ALA A 9 27.08 -11.14 16.95
CA ALA A 9 27.72 -10.33 15.90
C ALA A 9 26.84 -10.16 14.64
N SER A 10 26.18 -11.23 14.18
CA SER A 10 25.29 -11.18 13.00
C SER A 10 24.01 -10.39 13.26
N THR A 11 23.43 -10.52 14.45
CA THR A 11 22.20 -9.78 14.81
C THR A 11 22.45 -8.28 15.00
N THR A 12 23.64 -7.89 15.49
CA THR A 12 23.99 -6.47 15.68
C THR A 12 24.03 -5.72 14.34
N HIS A 13 24.49 -6.36 13.28
CA HIS A 13 24.49 -5.75 11.94
C HIS A 13 23.06 -5.53 11.44
N LEU A 14 22.16 -6.50 11.60
CA LEU A 14 20.75 -6.38 11.22
C LEU A 14 20.05 -5.25 11.99
N TRP A 15 20.28 -5.14 13.29
CA TRP A 15 19.71 -4.04 14.10
C TRP A 15 20.19 -2.67 13.63
N ARG A 16 21.48 -2.52 13.31
CA ARG A 16 22.01 -1.27 12.75
C ARG A 16 21.42 -0.95 11.38
N SER A 17 21.19 -1.97 10.56
CA SER A 17 20.52 -1.79 9.27
C SER A 17 19.07 -1.32 9.46
N ILE A 18 18.33 -1.90 10.41
CA ILE A 18 16.94 -1.48 10.71
C ILE A 18 16.89 -0.05 11.24
N ASP A 19 17.76 0.30 12.18
CA ASP A 19 17.82 1.63 12.78
C ASP A 19 18.11 2.72 11.73
N ALA A 20 18.91 2.39 10.71
CA ALA A 20 19.17 3.29 9.58
C ALA A 20 17.94 3.57 8.68
N PHE A 21 16.90 2.73 8.72
CA PHE A 21 15.66 2.92 7.94
C PHE A 21 14.56 3.64 8.71
N LEU A 22 14.64 3.71 10.04
CA LEU A 22 13.61 4.35 10.86
C LEU A 22 13.80 5.88 10.83
N PRO A 23 12.76 6.66 10.48
CA PRO A 23 12.86 8.12 10.52
C PRO A 23 13.04 8.60 11.97
N PRO A 24 13.95 9.57 12.23
CA PRO A 24 14.16 10.08 13.57
C PRO A 24 12.95 10.88 14.06
N LEU A 25 12.48 10.59 15.27
CA LEU A 25 11.40 11.32 15.94
C LEU A 25 11.94 12.63 16.55
N ASN A 26 12.25 13.62 15.71
CA ASN A 26 12.93 14.85 16.14
C ASN A 26 11.99 16.06 16.36
N GLY A 27 10.67 15.85 16.46
CA GLY A 27 9.66 16.90 16.73
C GLY A 27 9.54 17.99 15.65
N ARG A 28 10.41 17.98 14.63
CA ARG A 28 10.39 18.89 13.47
C ARG A 28 9.56 18.35 12.33
N ASN A 29 9.32 17.04 12.31
CA ASN A 29 8.52 16.40 11.28
C ASN A 29 7.02 16.66 11.48
N HIS A 30 6.31 16.88 10.38
CA HIS A 30 4.88 17.16 10.36
C HIS A 30 4.12 15.92 9.84
N LYS A 31 2.83 15.83 10.14
CA LYS A 31 1.95 14.72 9.74
C LYS A 31 2.08 14.42 8.24
N GLY A 32 2.44 13.18 7.92
CA GLY A 32 2.59 12.70 6.56
C GLY A 32 4.03 12.73 6.04
N GLN A 33 5.02 13.13 6.83
CA GLN A 33 6.44 13.05 6.46
C GLN A 33 7.06 11.71 6.85
N SER A 34 6.53 11.02 7.87
CA SER A 34 7.09 9.78 8.41
C SER A 34 6.39 8.52 7.92
N GLY A 35 5.49 8.62 6.93
CA GLY A 35 4.88 7.46 6.27
C GLY A 35 3.43 7.68 5.89
N ARG A 36 3.13 7.54 4.60
CA ARG A 36 1.77 7.65 4.05
C ARG A 36 1.49 6.38 3.26
N ILE A 37 0.62 5.54 3.78
CA ILE A 37 0.42 4.19 3.27
C ILE A 37 -1.01 4.06 2.74
N ALA A 38 -1.15 3.45 1.56
CA ALA A 38 -2.40 3.09 0.94
C ALA A 38 -2.56 1.57 0.95
N ILE A 39 -3.75 1.09 1.31
CA ILE A 39 -4.12 -0.31 1.23
C ILE A 39 -5.28 -0.40 0.24
N LEU A 40 -5.04 -1.02 -0.92
CA LEU A 40 -6.05 -1.36 -1.90
C LEU A 40 -6.54 -2.79 -1.65
N GLY A 41 -7.76 -2.90 -1.18
CA GLY A 41 -8.33 -4.17 -0.74
C GLY A 41 -9.75 -3.99 -0.23
N GLY A 42 -10.30 -4.99 0.45
CA GLY A 42 -11.68 -4.91 0.95
C GLY A 42 -12.72 -5.02 -0.16
N SER A 43 -13.24 -6.23 -0.33
CA SER A 43 -14.41 -6.53 -1.14
C SER A 43 -15.67 -6.51 -0.28
N GLU A 44 -16.84 -6.68 -0.90
CA GLU A 44 -18.15 -6.65 -0.25
C GLU A 44 -18.21 -7.44 1.07
N ASP A 45 -17.66 -8.66 1.08
CA ASP A 45 -17.68 -9.52 2.26
C ASP A 45 -16.43 -9.40 3.14
N TYR A 46 -15.28 -9.08 2.55
CA TYR A 46 -13.97 -9.17 3.23
C TYR A 46 -13.49 -7.82 3.77
N THR A 47 -14.08 -7.38 4.87
CA THR A 47 -13.78 -6.06 5.48
C THR A 47 -12.66 -6.09 6.54
N GLY A 48 -12.39 -7.24 7.17
CA GLY A 48 -11.42 -7.34 8.27
C GLY A 48 -9.95 -7.29 7.82
N ALA A 49 -9.61 -7.98 6.72
CA ALA A 49 -8.25 -8.02 6.20
C ALA A 49 -7.64 -6.63 5.89
N PRO A 50 -8.32 -5.72 5.16
CA PRO A 50 -7.78 -4.39 4.93
C PRO A 50 -7.65 -3.57 6.22
N PHE A 51 -8.56 -3.74 7.19
CA PHE A 51 -8.47 -3.09 8.50
C PHE A 51 -7.20 -3.51 9.26
N TYR A 52 -6.90 -4.80 9.35
CA TYR A 52 -5.70 -5.27 10.07
C TYR A 52 -4.41 -4.79 9.41
N SER A 53 -4.35 -4.80 8.07
CA SER A 53 -3.19 -4.27 7.34
C SER A 53 -3.00 -2.78 7.62
N ALA A 54 -4.08 -2.00 7.55
CA ALA A 54 -4.05 -0.56 7.77
C ALA A 54 -3.72 -0.17 9.21
N MET A 55 -4.24 -0.91 10.19
CA MET A 55 -3.97 -0.70 11.60
C MET A 55 -2.55 -1.13 11.96
N ALA A 56 -2.05 -2.24 11.41
CA ALA A 56 -0.67 -2.65 11.59
C ALA A 56 0.29 -1.55 11.13
N ALA A 57 0.01 -0.94 9.98
CA ALA A 57 0.78 0.18 9.44
C ALA A 57 0.85 1.38 10.41
N LEU A 58 -0.29 1.79 10.98
CA LEU A 58 -0.32 2.85 12.02
C LEU A 58 0.47 2.44 13.27
N ARG A 59 0.28 1.21 13.75
CA ARG A 59 0.97 0.71 14.96
C ARG A 59 2.49 0.57 14.77
N THR A 60 2.95 0.37 13.54
CA THR A 60 4.39 0.36 13.21
C THR A 60 5.00 1.76 13.10
N GLY A 61 4.18 2.82 13.15
CA GLY A 61 4.66 4.21 13.14
C GLY A 61 4.39 4.98 11.85
N ALA A 62 3.48 4.52 10.99
CA ALA A 62 3.04 5.33 9.85
C ALA A 62 2.15 6.49 10.32
N ASP A 63 2.36 7.68 9.75
CA ASP A 63 1.56 8.87 10.09
C ASP A 63 0.13 8.77 9.56
N LEU A 64 -0.02 8.26 8.34
CA LEU A 64 -1.27 8.20 7.59
C LEU A 64 -1.49 6.81 7.01
N SER A 65 -2.66 6.24 7.27
CA SER A 65 -3.10 4.96 6.70
C SER A 65 -4.43 5.14 5.98
N HIS A 66 -4.40 4.89 4.68
CA HIS A 66 -5.52 5.02 3.76
C HIS A 66 -6.00 3.64 3.35
N VAL A 67 -7.30 3.38 3.42
CA VAL A 67 -7.91 2.14 2.93
C VAL A 67 -8.79 2.46 1.75
N ILE A 68 -8.44 1.94 0.58
CA ILE A 68 -9.22 2.04 -0.65
C ILE A 68 -9.97 0.72 -0.80
N CYS A 69 -11.30 0.79 -0.77
CA CYS A 69 -12.14 -0.41 -0.72
C CYS A 69 -13.42 -0.30 -1.52
N HIS A 70 -14.14 -1.42 -1.59
CA HIS A 70 -15.49 -1.47 -2.12
C HIS A 70 -16.46 -0.62 -1.28
N GLU A 71 -17.46 -0.01 -1.92
CA GLU A 71 -18.40 0.91 -1.25
C GLU A 71 -19.10 0.30 -0.04
N LYS A 72 -19.46 -0.99 -0.12
CA LYS A 72 -20.10 -1.73 0.98
C LYS A 72 -19.14 -2.09 2.11
N ALA A 73 -17.83 -2.18 1.82
CA ALA A 73 -16.80 -2.45 2.82
C ALA A 73 -16.43 -1.19 3.63
N GLY A 74 -16.70 0.01 3.09
CA GLY A 74 -16.37 1.28 3.70
C GLY A 74 -16.98 1.47 5.11
N PRO A 75 -18.31 1.38 5.29
CA PRO A 75 -18.94 1.61 6.58
C PRO A 75 -18.44 0.68 7.70
N PRO A 76 -18.34 -0.66 7.50
CA PRO A 76 -17.78 -1.54 8.53
C PRO A 76 -16.35 -1.17 8.93
N ILE A 77 -15.48 -0.86 7.97
CA ILE A 77 -14.08 -0.51 8.26
C ILE A 77 -13.98 0.80 9.04
N LYS A 78 -14.80 1.80 8.69
CA LYS A 78 -14.88 3.08 9.41
C LYS A 78 -15.36 2.92 10.86
N CYS A 79 -16.22 1.93 11.13
CA CYS A 79 -16.68 1.64 12.49
C CYS A 79 -15.60 1.03 13.38
N TYR A 80 -14.59 0.36 12.83
CA TYR A 80 -13.53 -0.25 13.63
C TYR A 80 -12.54 0.76 14.22
N SER A 81 -12.25 1.86 13.51
CA SER A 81 -11.38 2.92 14.04
C SER A 81 -11.56 4.26 13.30
N PRO A 82 -11.65 5.39 14.03
CA PRO A 82 -11.69 6.72 13.43
C PRO A 82 -10.32 7.20 12.90
N GLU A 83 -9.23 6.50 13.23
CA GLU A 83 -7.86 6.86 12.79
C GLU A 83 -7.62 6.57 11.30
N LEU A 84 -8.40 5.64 10.73
CA LEU A 84 -8.22 5.20 9.35
C LEU A 84 -8.94 6.12 8.36
N MET A 85 -8.24 6.51 7.30
CA MET A 85 -8.84 7.23 6.18
C MET A 85 -9.39 6.24 5.15
N VAL A 86 -10.68 5.97 5.23
CA VAL A 86 -11.35 4.97 4.37
C VAL A 86 -12.01 5.65 3.17
N HIS A 87 -11.59 5.24 1.97
CA HIS A 87 -12.01 5.73 0.67
C HIS A 87 -12.80 4.64 -0.08
N PRO A 88 -14.15 4.67 -0.02
CA PRO A 88 -15.01 3.73 -0.74
C PRO A 88 -15.12 4.11 -2.22
N VAL A 89 -14.05 3.89 -2.99
CA VAL A 89 -13.96 4.31 -4.41
C VAL A 89 -14.48 3.24 -5.36
N ILE A 90 -14.31 1.97 -4.99
CA ILE A 90 -14.62 0.86 -5.88
C ILE A 90 -16.09 0.49 -5.72
N ARG A 91 -16.83 0.43 -6.83
CA ARG A 91 -18.21 -0.06 -6.89
C ARG A 91 -18.36 -1.01 -8.07
N PHE A 92 -19.28 -1.95 -7.97
CA PHE A 92 -19.62 -2.77 -9.13
C PHE A 92 -20.35 -1.93 -10.19
N PRO A 93 -20.07 -2.19 -11.49
CA PRO A 93 -20.72 -1.48 -12.57
C PRO A 93 -22.20 -1.82 -12.58
N ARG A 94 -23.02 -0.84 -12.94
CA ARG A 94 -24.46 -1.08 -13.16
C ARG A 94 -24.68 -1.85 -14.46
N ALA A 95 -25.87 -2.44 -14.62
CA ALA A 95 -26.18 -3.28 -15.77
C ALA A 95 -26.09 -2.53 -17.13
N ASP A 96 -26.27 -1.21 -17.11
CA ASP A 96 -26.18 -0.29 -18.24
C ASP A 96 -24.76 0.30 -18.44
N GLU A 97 -23.82 0.03 -17.53
CA GLU A 97 -22.47 0.54 -17.58
C GLU A 97 -21.50 -0.47 -18.21
N ASP A 98 -20.60 0.02 -19.07
CA ASP A 98 -19.45 -0.76 -19.52
C ASP A 98 -18.50 -1.01 -18.32
N ALA A 99 -18.38 -2.28 -17.93
CA ALA A 99 -17.57 -2.70 -16.80
C ALA A 99 -16.08 -2.35 -16.94
N ALA A 100 -15.52 -2.41 -18.15
CA ALA A 100 -14.12 -2.07 -18.40
C ALA A 100 -13.90 -0.56 -18.30
N ARG A 101 -14.83 0.25 -18.83
CA ARG A 101 -14.78 1.71 -18.68
C ARG A 101 -14.93 2.13 -17.22
N ALA A 102 -15.86 1.51 -16.48
CA ALA A 102 -16.06 1.77 -15.06
C ALA A 102 -14.81 1.42 -14.24
N ALA A 103 -14.16 0.28 -14.53
CA ALA A 103 -12.93 -0.12 -13.86
C ALA A 103 -11.79 0.89 -14.09
N ARG A 104 -11.62 1.35 -15.34
CA ARG A 104 -10.61 2.37 -15.67
C ARG A 104 -10.84 3.68 -14.93
N GLN A 105 -12.08 4.17 -14.90
CA GLN A 105 -12.42 5.40 -14.19
C GLN A 105 -12.16 5.28 -12.68
N GLN A 106 -12.47 4.13 -12.07
CA GLN A 106 -12.17 3.87 -10.67
C GLN A 106 -10.65 3.76 -10.43
N ALA A 107 -9.92 3.14 -11.35
CA ALA A 107 -8.46 3.10 -11.29
C ALA A 107 -7.86 4.51 -11.37
N ASP A 108 -8.39 5.41 -12.22
CA ASP A 108 -7.96 6.81 -12.29
C ASP A 108 -8.17 7.52 -10.94
N GLN A 109 -9.34 7.35 -10.30
CA GLN A 109 -9.60 7.90 -8.97
C GLN A 109 -8.64 7.36 -7.90
N VAL A 110 -8.28 6.08 -7.99
CA VAL A 110 -7.26 5.49 -7.11
C VAL A 110 -5.90 6.11 -7.38
N MET A 111 -5.50 6.27 -8.64
CA MET A 111 -4.24 6.92 -8.99
C MET A 111 -4.16 8.37 -8.48
N ASP A 112 -5.26 9.11 -8.50
CA ASP A 112 -5.32 10.47 -7.95
C ASP A 112 -5.05 10.47 -6.44
N LEU A 113 -5.65 9.54 -5.69
CA LEU A 113 -5.38 9.37 -4.25
C LEU A 113 -3.91 9.00 -3.99
N LEU A 114 -3.35 8.18 -4.87
CA LEU A 114 -1.98 7.69 -4.78
C LEU A 114 -0.94 8.80 -4.98
N THR A 115 -1.26 9.91 -5.65
CA THR A 115 -0.31 11.02 -5.91
C THR A 115 0.39 11.58 -4.66
N HIS A 116 -0.23 11.44 -3.49
CA HIS A 116 0.28 11.93 -2.21
C HIS A 116 0.74 10.81 -1.27
N LEU A 117 0.78 9.56 -1.70
CA LEU A 117 1.11 8.41 -0.84
C LEU A 117 2.50 7.85 -1.18
N HIS A 118 3.14 7.21 -0.20
CA HIS A 118 4.50 6.68 -0.35
C HIS A 118 4.48 5.18 -0.69
N VAL A 119 3.57 4.43 -0.08
CA VAL A 119 3.52 2.97 -0.21
C VAL A 119 2.11 2.54 -0.55
N LEU A 120 1.98 1.62 -1.50
CA LEU A 120 0.72 0.97 -1.85
C LEU A 120 0.83 -0.53 -1.57
N VAL A 121 -0.11 -1.05 -0.78
CA VAL A 121 -0.29 -2.47 -0.53
C VAL A 121 -1.55 -2.92 -1.26
N ILE A 122 -1.43 -3.88 -2.18
CA ILE A 122 -2.57 -4.43 -2.93
C ILE A 122 -2.85 -5.85 -2.47
N GLY A 123 -4.13 -6.19 -2.27
CA GLY A 123 -4.55 -7.58 -2.04
C GLY A 123 -5.34 -7.86 -0.75
N PRO A 124 -5.15 -7.16 0.40
CA PRO A 124 -5.86 -7.50 1.64
C PRO A 124 -7.38 -7.51 1.49
N GLY A 125 -7.98 -8.69 1.45
CA GLY A 125 -9.43 -8.84 1.27
C GLY A 125 -9.96 -8.39 -0.11
N LEU A 126 -9.11 -8.31 -1.15
CA LEU A 126 -9.53 -7.88 -2.49
C LEU A 126 -10.62 -8.79 -3.10
N GLY A 127 -10.64 -10.06 -2.70
CA GLY A 127 -11.57 -11.07 -3.20
C GLY A 127 -11.25 -11.51 -4.62
N GLN A 128 -12.10 -12.37 -5.19
CA GLN A 128 -11.92 -12.91 -6.55
C GLN A 128 -12.92 -12.30 -7.56
N HIS A 129 -13.67 -11.29 -7.15
CA HIS A 129 -14.66 -10.67 -8.03
C HIS A 129 -13.96 -10.04 -9.25
N PRO A 130 -14.38 -10.36 -10.49
CA PRO A 130 -13.68 -9.93 -11.71
C PRO A 130 -13.48 -8.42 -11.80
N HIS A 131 -14.45 -7.64 -11.32
CA HIS A 131 -14.36 -6.18 -11.34
C HIS A 131 -13.27 -5.65 -10.37
N MET A 132 -13.18 -6.21 -9.16
CA MET A 132 -12.14 -5.82 -8.20
C MET A 132 -10.74 -6.14 -8.72
N GLN A 133 -10.58 -7.33 -9.30
CA GLN A 133 -9.34 -7.78 -9.92
C GLN A 133 -8.93 -6.89 -11.10
N ARG A 134 -9.90 -6.47 -11.93
CA ARG A 134 -9.65 -5.56 -13.05
C ARG A 134 -9.17 -4.20 -12.58
N VAL A 135 -9.84 -3.58 -11.59
CA VAL A 135 -9.42 -2.29 -11.02
C VAL A 135 -8.02 -2.41 -10.41
N ALA A 136 -7.77 -3.45 -9.62
CA ALA A 136 -6.46 -3.66 -9.00
C ALA A 136 -5.35 -3.93 -10.04
N GLY A 137 -5.67 -4.68 -11.10
CA GLY A 137 -4.75 -4.92 -12.22
C GLY A 137 -4.42 -3.64 -12.99
N ASP A 138 -5.41 -2.80 -13.28
CA ASP A 138 -5.21 -1.51 -13.95
C ASP A 138 -4.35 -0.56 -13.10
N VAL A 139 -4.60 -0.49 -11.78
CA VAL A 139 -3.78 0.29 -10.84
C VAL A 139 -2.35 -0.26 -10.78
N LEU A 140 -2.19 -1.57 -10.65
CA LEU A 140 -0.88 -2.22 -10.59
C LEU A 140 -0.06 -1.96 -11.86
N ALA A 141 -0.67 -2.07 -13.03
CA ALA A 141 0.00 -1.81 -14.30
C ALA A 141 0.50 -0.37 -14.41
N ARG A 142 -0.30 0.60 -13.95
CA ARG A 142 0.06 2.03 -13.95
C ARG A 142 1.18 2.35 -12.96
N VAL A 143 1.09 1.83 -11.73
CA VAL A 143 2.15 2.01 -10.73
C VAL A 143 3.46 1.35 -11.19
N ALA A 144 3.40 0.17 -11.81
CA ALA A 144 4.58 -0.49 -12.35
C ALA A 144 5.27 0.34 -13.45
N ALA A 145 4.49 0.95 -14.34
CA ALA A 145 5.02 1.85 -15.37
C ALA A 145 5.68 3.10 -14.75
N ASP A 146 5.05 3.71 -13.74
CA ASP A 146 5.62 4.86 -13.02
C ASP A 146 6.95 4.51 -12.34
N CYS A 147 7.04 3.33 -11.70
CA CYS A 147 8.28 2.85 -11.08
C CYS A 147 9.39 2.62 -12.11
N GLN A 148 9.08 2.07 -13.29
CA GLN A 148 10.06 1.85 -14.35
C GLN A 148 10.59 3.17 -14.91
N ALA A 149 9.71 4.12 -15.20
CA ALA A 149 10.09 5.45 -15.66
C ALA A 149 11.00 6.18 -14.65
N GLN A 150 10.75 5.98 -13.35
CA GLN A 150 11.62 6.53 -12.29
C GLN A 150 12.97 5.83 -12.22
N ALA A 151 13.02 4.51 -12.38
CA ALA A 151 14.27 3.76 -12.39
C ALA A 151 15.18 4.22 -13.54
N GLU A 152 14.64 4.34 -14.75
CA GLU A 152 15.36 4.84 -15.92
C GLU A 152 15.84 6.29 -15.76
N ALA A 153 15.03 7.15 -15.14
CA ALA A 153 15.43 8.53 -14.84
C ALA A 153 16.53 8.64 -13.76
N SER A 154 16.76 7.58 -12.98
CA SER A 154 17.67 7.56 -11.83
C SER A 154 19.01 6.86 -12.08
N ASP A 155 19.33 6.48 -13.33
CA ASP A 155 20.56 5.73 -13.71
C ASP A 155 21.86 6.58 -13.65
N GLY A 156 21.91 7.52 -12.71
CA GLY A 156 23.07 8.30 -12.30
C GLY A 156 23.06 8.48 -10.79
N ALA A 157 23.82 7.63 -10.09
CA ALA A 157 24.00 7.55 -8.64
C ALA A 157 22.91 6.83 -7.86
N THR A 158 23.36 6.01 -6.91
CA THR A 158 22.64 5.30 -5.84
C THR A 158 21.75 6.24 -5.02
N ALA A 159 20.68 6.74 -5.64
CA ALA A 159 19.79 7.72 -5.06
C ALA A 159 18.65 6.97 -4.36
N ARG A 160 18.56 7.15 -3.04
CA ARG A 160 17.30 6.93 -2.32
C ARG A 160 16.20 7.63 -3.13
N PRO A 161 15.04 7.01 -3.36
CA PRO A 161 13.90 7.72 -3.91
C PRO A 161 13.55 8.84 -2.92
N THR A 162 14.06 10.04 -3.20
CA THR A 162 13.91 11.26 -2.38
C THR A 162 12.95 12.24 -3.05
N GLY A 163 12.22 11.78 -4.06
CA GLY A 163 11.06 12.48 -4.61
C GLY A 163 9.78 12.10 -3.87
N PRO A 164 8.72 12.93 -3.96
CA PRO A 164 7.42 12.69 -3.33
C PRO A 164 6.65 11.46 -3.86
N ARG A 165 7.26 10.65 -4.74
CA ARG A 165 6.66 9.55 -5.51
C ARG A 165 7.50 8.25 -5.47
N GLY A 166 8.26 8.01 -4.41
CA GLY A 166 9.01 6.76 -4.25
C GLY A 166 8.11 5.59 -3.90
N TRP A 167 7.49 4.96 -4.90
CA TRP A 167 6.64 3.79 -4.70
C TRP A 167 7.47 2.57 -4.32
N PHE A 168 7.39 2.14 -3.06
CA PHE A 168 7.91 0.83 -2.67
C PHE A 168 6.86 -0.25 -2.98
N TYR A 169 7.05 -0.94 -4.10
CA TYR A 169 6.28 -2.14 -4.44
C TYR A 169 6.93 -3.38 -3.81
N TYR A 170 6.27 -3.99 -2.84
CA TYR A 170 6.65 -5.31 -2.37
C TYR A 170 5.93 -6.39 -3.19
N ARG A 171 6.62 -6.93 -4.20
CA ARG A 171 6.24 -8.18 -4.86
C ARG A 171 6.47 -9.33 -3.87
N LEU A 172 5.46 -9.69 -3.09
CA LEU A 172 5.46 -10.94 -2.33
C LEU A 172 5.37 -12.11 -3.32
N GLY A 173 6.53 -12.67 -3.68
CA GLY A 173 6.64 -13.99 -4.31
C GLY A 173 6.40 -14.02 -5.83
N SER A 174 7.45 -14.35 -6.57
CA SER A 174 7.37 -14.97 -7.88
C SER A 174 6.81 -16.40 -7.76
N LEU A 175 5.49 -16.54 -7.67
CA LEU A 175 4.78 -17.79 -8.00
C LEU A 175 3.51 -17.36 -8.73
N GLY A 176 3.58 -17.50 -10.05
CA GLY A 176 2.63 -16.90 -10.97
C GLY A 176 1.23 -17.43 -10.79
N TRP A 177 0.26 -16.52 -10.85
CA TRP A 177 -1.14 -16.79 -11.18
C TRP A 177 -1.71 -15.52 -11.78
N PHE A 178 -1.81 -15.46 -13.10
CA PHE A 178 -3.01 -15.09 -13.88
C PHE A 178 -2.72 -15.47 -15.35
N PRO A 179 -3.68 -16.11 -16.05
CA PRO A 179 -3.52 -16.52 -17.44
C PRO A 179 -3.39 -15.33 -18.41
#